data_AF-A0A318JR49-F1
#
_entry.id   AF-A0A318JR49-F1
#
_cell.length_a   1.000
_cell.length_b   1.000
_cell.length_c   1.000
_cell.angle_alpha   90.00
_cell.angle_beta   90.00
_cell.angle_gamma   90.00
#
_symmetry.space_group_name_H-M   'P 1'
#
loop_
_entity.id
_entity.type
_entity.pdbx_description
1 polymer ?
#
loop_
_entity_poly.entity_id
_entity_poly.type
_entity_poly.pdbx_seq_one_letter_code
_entity_poly.pdbx_strand_id
1 'polypeptide(L)'
;MRTAAWGFACAALLTELAWLLFFDGSLGWITATAVAIVAVHVGTLGRFRVVCVAVRAVLGLLLLGSVADRFGLLGAPGDDGVSWGSFAAFIDYTRTLLPTFVSRLTGGIALAATVVEFVLGAALLIGVRPRVVAAATAGLLATFTLAMWASLGFAAMSAYAVPVLLAGAAMVATGPARRADERTSPTDPRVLPEPA
;
A
#
# COMPACT_ATOMS: atom_id res chain seq x y z
N MET A 1 -1.83 -19.09 1.37
CA MET A 1 -1.92 -17.61 1.30
C MET A 1 -0.59 -16.94 0.92
N ARG A 2 0.54 -17.23 1.58
CA ARG A 2 1.84 -16.58 1.25
C ARG A 2 2.32 -16.80 -0.19
N THR A 3 2.14 -17.99 -0.73
CA THR A 3 2.48 -18.32 -2.13
C THR A 3 1.64 -17.53 -3.13
N ALA A 4 0.36 -17.36 -2.86
CA ALA A 4 -0.55 -16.56 -3.68
C ALA A 4 -0.19 -15.07 -3.65
N ALA A 5 0.13 -14.51 -2.48
CA ALA A 5 0.58 -13.12 -2.36
C ALA A 5 1.88 -12.87 -3.14
N TRP A 6 2.80 -13.82 -3.12
CA TRP A 6 4.04 -13.74 -3.88
C TRP A 6 3.82 -13.83 -5.39
N GLY A 7 3.00 -14.78 -5.85
CA GLY A 7 2.62 -14.90 -7.25
C GLY A 7 1.94 -13.63 -7.77
N PHE A 8 1.02 -13.06 -6.98
CA PHE A 8 0.39 -11.77 -7.28
C PHE A 8 1.41 -10.63 -7.37
N ALA A 9 2.37 -10.55 -6.45
CA ALA A 9 3.40 -9.52 -6.47
C ALA A 9 4.34 -9.62 -7.67
N CYS A 10 4.76 -10.83 -8.03
CA CYS A 10 5.54 -11.06 -9.24
C CYS A 10 4.76 -10.66 -10.50
N ALA A 11 3.48 -11.05 -10.59
CA ALA A 11 2.63 -10.66 -11.71
C ALA A 11 2.46 -9.13 -11.79
N ALA A 12 2.15 -8.45 -10.68
CA ALA A 12 2.00 -7.00 -10.65
C ALA A 12 3.28 -6.27 -11.09
N LEU A 13 4.45 -6.71 -10.62
CA LEU A 13 5.73 -6.11 -11.02
C LEU A 13 6.07 -6.38 -12.50
N LEU A 14 5.81 -7.58 -13.00
CA LEU A 14 6.05 -7.91 -14.42
C LEU A 14 5.11 -7.12 -15.34
N THR A 15 3.84 -7.00 -14.95
CA THR A 15 2.85 -6.20 -15.66
C THR A 15 3.25 -4.72 -15.67
N GLU A 16 3.67 -4.17 -14.53
CA GLU A 16 4.14 -2.80 -14.43
C GLU A 16 5.40 -2.57 -15.28
N LEU A 17 6.38 -3.48 -15.20
CA LEU A 17 7.60 -3.41 -16.01
C LEU A 17 7.29 -3.48 -17.51
N ALA A 18 6.38 -4.37 -17.92
CA ALA A 18 5.97 -4.48 -19.31
C ALA A 18 5.30 -3.18 -19.80
N TRP A 19 4.46 -2.57 -18.97
CA TRP A 19 3.83 -1.29 -19.30
C TRP A 19 4.87 -0.17 -19.48
N LEU A 20 5.85 -0.07 -18.58
CA LEU A 20 6.93 0.92 -18.66
C LEU A 20 7.82 0.73 -19.90
N LEU A 21 8.08 -0.51 -20.31
CA LEU A 21 9.00 -0.79 -21.41
C LEU A 21 8.35 -0.76 -22.80
N PHE A 22 7.06 -1.11 -22.90
CA PHE A 22 6.42 -1.36 -24.19
C PHE A 22 5.21 -0.48 -24.50
N PHE A 23 4.75 0.35 -23.56
CA PHE A 23 3.50 1.12 -23.70
C PHE A 23 3.65 2.59 -23.26
N ASP A 24 4.84 3.17 -23.47
CA ASP A 24 5.18 4.56 -23.12
C ASP A 24 4.84 4.94 -21.67
N GLY A 25 4.89 3.94 -20.78
CA GLY A 25 4.58 4.12 -19.37
C GLY A 25 5.64 4.99 -18.68
N SER A 26 5.20 5.81 -17.73
CA SER A 26 6.10 6.61 -16.89
C SER A 26 5.61 6.66 -15.46
N LEU A 27 6.56 6.81 -14.54
CA LEU A 27 6.30 6.96 -13.11
C LEU A 27 6.94 8.23 -12.60
N GLY A 28 6.23 8.93 -11.71
CA GLY A 28 6.86 9.94 -10.86
C GLY A 28 7.94 9.29 -9.98
N TRP A 29 8.99 10.05 -9.66
CA TRP A 29 10.15 9.52 -8.91
C TRP A 29 9.78 8.96 -7.52
N ILE A 30 8.76 9.53 -6.87
CA ILE A 30 8.22 9.03 -5.59
C ILE A 30 7.64 7.62 -5.79
N THR A 31 6.78 7.45 -6.79
CA THR A 31 6.14 6.17 -7.12
C THR A 31 7.18 5.14 -7.55
N ALA A 32 8.15 5.54 -8.39
CA ALA A 32 9.25 4.67 -8.81
C ALA A 32 10.08 4.16 -7.62
N THR A 33 10.35 5.02 -6.63
CA THR A 33 11.05 4.64 -5.39
C THR A 33 10.24 3.60 -4.61
N ALA A 34 8.93 3.78 -4.50
CA ALA A 34 8.07 2.83 -3.82
C ALA A 34 8.01 1.46 -4.53
N VAL A 35 7.91 1.47 -5.87
CA VAL A 35 7.97 0.26 -6.70
C VAL A 35 9.30 -0.47 -6.48
N ALA A 36 10.43 0.24 -6.45
CA ALA A 36 11.74 -0.36 -6.19
C ALA A 36 11.81 -1.03 -4.81
N ILE A 37 11.29 -0.37 -3.76
CA ILE A 37 11.24 -0.94 -2.40
C ILE A 37 10.39 -2.22 -2.38
N VAL A 38 9.24 -2.23 -3.05
CA VAL A 38 8.39 -3.43 -3.16
C VAL A 38 9.08 -4.52 -3.97
N ALA A 39 9.75 -4.19 -5.07
CA ALA A 39 10.52 -5.14 -5.87
C ALA A 39 11.64 -5.81 -5.06
N VAL A 40 12.37 -5.05 -4.25
CA VAL A 40 13.37 -5.59 -3.32
C VAL A 40 12.71 -6.51 -2.29
N HIS A 41 11.53 -6.17 -1.79
CA HIS A 41 10.78 -7.04 -0.87
C HIS A 41 10.38 -8.37 -1.50
N VAL A 42 9.91 -8.33 -2.76
CA VAL A 42 9.56 -9.51 -3.55
C VAL A 42 10.80 -10.38 -3.80
N GLY A 43 11.90 -9.78 -4.27
CA GLY A 43 13.15 -10.47 -4.58
C GLY A 43 13.83 -11.09 -3.37
N THR A 44 13.66 -10.47 -2.20
CA THR A 44 14.17 -11.01 -0.92
C THR A 44 13.22 -12.00 -0.25
N LEU A 45 12.10 -12.35 -0.89
CA LEU A 45 11.04 -13.21 -0.35
C LEU A 45 10.50 -12.75 1.01
N GLY A 46 10.59 -11.44 1.30
CA GLY A 46 10.25 -10.87 2.59
C GLY A 46 11.10 -11.39 3.77
N ARG A 47 12.28 -11.95 3.51
CA ARG A 47 13.18 -12.50 4.54
C ARG A 47 13.76 -11.41 5.44
N PHE A 48 14.07 -10.24 4.88
CA PHE A 48 14.72 -9.16 5.63
C PHE A 48 13.69 -8.25 6.28
N ARG A 49 13.77 -8.16 7.62
CA ARG A 49 12.89 -7.31 8.42
C ARG A 49 12.98 -5.84 8.03
N VAL A 50 14.20 -5.34 7.76
CA VAL A 50 14.40 -3.95 7.32
C VAL A 50 13.60 -3.64 6.06
N VAL A 51 13.61 -4.55 5.08
CA VAL A 51 12.88 -4.37 3.82
C VAL A 51 11.36 -4.38 4.07
N CYS A 52 10.86 -5.27 4.94
CA CYS A 52 9.45 -5.28 5.33
C CYS A 52 9.02 -3.97 6.02
N VAL A 53 9.88 -3.45 6.91
CA VAL A 53 9.64 -2.15 7.55
C VAL A 53 9.67 -1.01 6.53
N ALA A 54 10.56 -1.05 5.55
CA ALA A 54 10.63 -0.07 4.47
C ALA A 54 9.37 -0.07 3.60
N VAL A 55 8.87 -1.24 3.18
CA VAL A 55 7.59 -1.35 2.45
C VAL A 55 6.45 -0.74 3.25
N ARG A 56 6.37 -1.08 4.54
CA ARG A 56 5.33 -0.54 5.42
C ARG A 56 5.43 0.98 5.56
N ALA A 57 6.64 1.50 5.71
CA ALA A 57 6.89 2.93 5.84
C ALA A 57 6.55 3.67 4.54
N VAL A 58 6.98 3.19 3.38
CA VAL A 58 6.68 3.85 2.10
C VAL A 58 5.19 3.82 1.78
N LEU A 59 4.49 2.72 2.05
CA LEU A 59 3.03 2.67 1.93
C LEU A 59 2.36 3.71 2.85
N GLY A 60 2.79 3.80 4.10
CA GLY A 60 2.27 4.79 5.04
C GLY A 60 2.50 6.23 4.57
N LEU A 61 3.71 6.54 4.12
CA LEU A 61 4.07 7.86 3.60
C LEU A 61 3.30 8.22 2.33
N LEU A 62 3.06 7.28 1.43
CA LEU A 62 2.27 7.51 0.23
C LEU A 62 0.80 7.82 0.54
N LEU A 63 0.19 7.09 1.48
CA LEU A 63 -1.18 7.39 1.92
C LEU A 63 -1.28 8.76 2.59
N LEU A 64 -0.34 9.09 3.48
CA LEU A 64 -0.30 10.41 4.12
C LEU A 64 0.05 11.53 3.13
N GLY A 65 0.89 11.25 2.14
CA GLY A 65 1.21 12.16 1.04
C GLY A 65 -0.03 12.48 0.20
N SER A 66 -0.83 11.46 -0.15
CA SER A 66 -2.13 11.64 -0.81
C SER A 66 -3.07 12.53 0.02
N VAL A 67 -3.15 12.31 1.33
CA VAL A 67 -3.96 13.16 2.22
C VAL A 67 -3.42 14.59 2.25
N ALA A 68 -2.10 14.77 2.36
CA ALA A 68 -1.45 16.08 2.38
C ALA A 68 -1.69 16.85 1.06
N ASP A 69 -1.62 16.16 -0.08
CA ASP A 69 -1.88 16.70 -1.40
C ASP A 69 -3.31 17.25 -1.53
N ARG A 70 -4.30 16.52 -0.99
CA ARG A 70 -5.71 16.96 -0.96
C ARG A 70 -5.95 18.22 -0.14
N PHE A 71 -5.06 18.54 0.79
CA PHE A 71 -5.12 19.78 1.56
C PHE A 71 -4.18 20.87 1.03
N GLY A 72 -3.57 20.66 -0.15
CA GLY A 72 -2.70 21.64 -0.80
C GLY A 72 -1.33 21.79 -0.13
N LEU A 73 -0.93 20.86 0.73
CA LEU A 73 0.35 20.95 1.46
C LEU A 73 1.56 20.67 0.55
N LEU A 74 1.34 20.07 -0.62
CA LEU A 74 2.39 19.74 -1.58
C LEU A 74 2.47 20.73 -2.76
N GLY A 75 1.53 21.68 -2.85
CA GLY A 75 1.42 22.64 -3.94
C GLY A 75 -0.04 22.86 -4.38
N ALA A 76 -0.23 23.75 -5.34
CA ALA A 76 -1.54 24.08 -5.91
C ALA A 76 -1.92 23.09 -7.03
N PRO A 77 -3.22 22.95 -7.36
CA PRO A 77 -3.65 22.13 -8.48
C PRO A 77 -2.95 22.53 -9.78
N GLY A 78 -2.28 21.57 -10.43
CA GLY A 78 -1.54 21.78 -11.68
C GLY A 78 -0.03 22.00 -11.51
N ASP A 79 0.48 22.12 -10.28
CA ASP A 79 1.91 22.16 -10.01
C ASP A 79 2.59 20.80 -10.28
N ASP A 80 3.87 20.83 -10.65
CA ASP A 80 4.65 19.63 -10.92
C ASP A 80 4.69 18.69 -9.70
N GLY A 81 4.25 17.45 -9.89
CA GLY A 81 4.23 16.43 -8.83
C GLY A 81 3.03 16.51 -7.88
N VAL A 82 2.08 17.42 -8.12
CA VAL A 82 0.80 17.53 -7.39
C VAL A 82 -0.29 16.75 -8.13
N SER A 83 -1.00 15.86 -7.42
CA SER A 83 -2.06 15.04 -8.03
C SER A 83 -3.40 15.79 -8.06
N TRP A 84 -3.75 16.43 -6.94
CA TRP A 84 -5.02 17.13 -6.75
C TRP A 84 -4.82 18.56 -6.25
N GLY A 85 -3.94 18.78 -5.26
CA GLY A 85 -3.63 20.11 -4.69
C GLY A 85 -4.77 20.81 -3.95
N SER A 86 -5.99 20.25 -3.97
CA SER A 86 -7.15 20.75 -3.22
C SER A 86 -8.21 19.66 -3.05
N PHE A 87 -9.02 19.78 -2.00
CA PHE A 87 -10.05 18.79 -1.71
C PHE A 87 -11.19 18.83 -2.75
N ALA A 88 -11.45 20.00 -3.33
CA ALA A 88 -12.42 20.17 -4.41
C ALA A 88 -11.98 19.41 -5.67
N ALA A 89 -10.72 19.57 -6.10
CA ALA A 89 -10.16 18.82 -7.22
C ALA A 89 -10.19 17.30 -6.96
N PHE A 90 -9.93 16.88 -5.72
CA PHE A 90 -10.05 15.48 -5.33
C PHE A 90 -11.49 14.95 -5.38
N ILE A 91 -12.50 15.75 -4.99
CA ILE A 91 -13.91 15.37 -5.15
C ILE A 91 -14.24 15.19 -6.62
N ASP A 92 -13.80 16.11 -7.49
CA ASP A 92 -14.06 16.03 -8.93
C ASP A 92 -13.39 14.80 -9.55
N TYR A 93 -12.14 14.50 -9.16
CA TYR A 93 -11.47 13.26 -9.54
C TYR A 93 -12.20 12.01 -9.01
N THR A 94 -12.63 12.02 -7.75
CA THR A 94 -13.38 10.90 -7.17
C THR A 94 -14.68 10.65 -7.93
N ARG A 95 -15.33 11.71 -8.45
CA ARG A 95 -16.54 11.58 -9.27
C ARG A 95 -16.29 10.77 -10.54
N THR A 96 -15.11 10.90 -11.16
CA THR A 96 -14.77 10.15 -12.38
C THR A 96 -14.55 8.66 -12.09
N LEU A 97 -14.21 8.30 -10.86
CA LEU A 97 -14.02 6.91 -10.45
C LEU A 97 -15.32 6.17 -10.13
N LEU A 98 -16.38 6.92 -9.82
CA LEU A 98 -17.63 6.37 -9.32
C LEU A 98 -18.66 6.13 -10.45
N PRO A 99 -19.46 5.06 -10.37
CA PRO A 99 -20.62 4.90 -11.24
C PRO A 99 -21.59 6.09 -11.13
N THR A 100 -22.21 6.48 -12.24
CA THR A 100 -23.05 7.69 -12.32
C THR A 100 -24.17 7.73 -11.28
N PHE A 101 -24.73 6.58 -10.91
CA PHE A 101 -25.84 6.48 -9.95
C PHE A 101 -25.44 6.77 -8.49
N VAL A 102 -24.15 6.65 -8.13
CA VAL A 102 -23.63 7.01 -6.79
C VAL A 102 -22.94 8.37 -6.76
N SER A 103 -22.89 9.10 -7.87
CA SER A 103 -22.23 10.42 -7.99
C SER A 103 -22.71 11.46 -6.97
N ARG A 104 -23.95 11.36 -6.47
CA ARG A 104 -24.49 12.23 -5.41
C ARG A 104 -23.77 12.06 -4.07
N LEU A 105 -23.14 10.92 -3.83
CA LEU A 105 -22.40 10.60 -2.60
C LEU A 105 -20.89 10.88 -2.71
N THR A 106 -20.42 11.45 -3.82
CA THR A 106 -18.99 11.63 -4.10
C THR A 106 -18.26 12.34 -2.96
N GLY A 107 -18.82 13.43 -2.42
CA GLY A 107 -18.19 14.17 -1.31
C GLY A 107 -18.02 13.31 -0.05
N GLY A 108 -19.02 12.49 0.27
CA GLY A 108 -18.97 11.57 1.42
C GLY A 108 -17.96 10.44 1.21
N ILE A 109 -17.88 9.89 -0.01
CA ILE A 109 -16.91 8.85 -0.37
C ILE A 109 -15.49 9.41 -0.35
N ALA A 110 -15.27 10.61 -0.89
CA ALA A 110 -13.98 11.30 -0.86
C ALA A 110 -13.52 11.57 0.59
N LEU A 111 -14.42 12.02 1.46
CA LEU A 111 -14.13 12.20 2.88
C LEU A 111 -13.79 10.87 3.55
N ALA A 112 -14.59 9.83 3.34
CA ALA A 112 -14.36 8.51 3.91
C ALA A 112 -13.01 7.93 3.47
N ALA A 113 -12.67 8.01 2.18
CA ALA A 113 -11.38 7.59 1.66
C ALA A 113 -10.23 8.35 2.35
N THR A 114 -10.36 9.68 2.50
CA THR A 114 -9.33 10.51 3.16
C THR A 114 -9.13 10.13 4.62
N VAL A 115 -10.20 9.89 5.38
CA VAL A 115 -10.11 9.46 6.77
C VAL A 115 -9.47 8.08 6.89
N VAL A 116 -9.89 7.13 6.04
CA VAL A 116 -9.33 5.76 6.04
C VAL A 116 -7.85 5.78 5.67
N GLU A 117 -7.46 6.52 4.64
CA GLU A 117 -6.06 6.69 4.23
C GLU A 117 -5.21 7.30 5.33
N PHE A 118 -5.71 8.36 6.00
CA PHE A 118 -5.00 8.99 7.10
C PHE A 118 -4.75 8.01 8.25
N VAL A 119 -5.80 7.30 8.68
CA VAL A 119 -5.73 6.34 9.78
C VAL A 119 -4.80 5.17 9.43
N LEU A 120 -4.95 4.59 8.24
CA LEU A 120 -4.09 3.49 7.79
C LEU A 120 -2.64 3.95 7.60
N GLY A 121 -2.43 5.12 6.99
CA GLY A 121 -1.10 5.70 6.79
C GLY A 121 -0.37 5.92 8.11
N ALA A 122 -1.01 6.57 9.08
CA ALA A 122 -0.44 6.77 10.40
C ALA A 122 -0.17 5.44 11.12
N ALA A 123 -1.12 4.49 11.08
CA ALA A 123 -0.95 3.17 11.70
C ALA A 123 0.19 2.35 11.04
N LEU A 124 0.36 2.47 9.72
CA LEU A 124 1.47 1.88 8.96
C LEU A 124 2.81 2.52 9.29
N LEU A 125 2.88 3.76 9.78
CA LEU A 125 4.15 4.31 10.27
C LEU A 125 4.44 3.83 11.69
N ILE A 126 3.47 3.99 12.59
CA ILE A 126 3.61 3.65 14.02
C ILE A 126 3.88 2.15 14.21
N GLY A 127 3.21 1.29 13.45
CA GLY A 127 3.41 -0.17 13.51
C GLY A 127 2.53 -0.89 14.49
N VAL A 128 1.36 -0.31 14.78
CA VAL A 128 0.31 -0.98 15.54
C VAL A 128 -0.28 -2.10 14.67
N ARG A 129 -0.31 -3.34 15.18
CA ARG A 129 -0.90 -4.52 14.51
C ARG A 129 -0.59 -4.57 13.00
N PRO A 130 0.69 -4.60 12.59
CA PRO A 130 1.12 -4.30 11.23
C PRO A 130 0.48 -5.21 10.17
N ARG A 131 0.15 -6.47 10.51
CA ARG A 131 -0.57 -7.37 9.60
C ARG A 131 -1.98 -6.91 9.29
N VAL A 132 -2.73 -6.53 10.32
CA VAL A 132 -4.14 -6.15 10.19
C VAL A 132 -4.22 -4.84 9.40
N VAL A 133 -3.36 -3.88 9.74
CA VAL A 133 -3.28 -2.60 9.03
C VAL A 133 -2.84 -2.80 7.58
N ALA A 134 -1.85 -3.66 7.32
CA ALA A 134 -1.42 -3.96 5.95
C ALA A 134 -2.52 -4.69 5.15
N ALA A 135 -3.29 -5.58 5.78
CA ALA A 135 -4.43 -6.24 5.14
C ALA A 135 -5.55 -5.24 4.80
N ALA A 136 -5.87 -4.31 5.71
CA ALA A 136 -6.83 -3.24 5.45
C ALA A 136 -6.34 -2.29 4.35
N THR A 137 -5.04 -1.98 4.34
CA THR A 137 -4.41 -1.18 3.26
C THR A 137 -4.48 -1.89 1.92
N ALA A 138 -4.24 -3.21 1.88
CA ALA A 138 -4.44 -4.00 0.68
C ALA A 138 -5.91 -3.98 0.24
N GLY A 139 -6.87 -4.09 1.15
CA GLY A 139 -8.29 -3.92 0.83
C GLY A 139 -8.60 -2.57 0.17
N LEU A 140 -8.10 -1.48 0.75
CA LEU A 140 -8.25 -0.13 0.20
C LEU A 140 -7.63 0.01 -1.19
N LEU A 141 -6.37 -0.44 -1.37
CA LEU A 141 -5.68 -0.35 -2.65
C LEU A 141 -6.33 -1.24 -3.72
N ALA A 142 -6.93 -2.37 -3.33
CA ALA A 142 -7.74 -3.19 -4.23
C ALA A 142 -8.99 -2.45 -4.71
N THR A 143 -9.68 -1.71 -3.83
CA THR A 143 -10.79 -0.85 -4.23
C THR A 143 -10.33 0.22 -5.22
N PHE A 144 -9.19 0.89 -4.98
CA PHE A 144 -8.66 1.86 -5.95
C PHE A 144 -8.24 1.23 -7.26
N THR A 145 -7.59 0.07 -7.23
CA THR A 145 -7.20 -0.70 -8.42
C THR A 145 -8.42 -0.97 -9.31
N LEU A 146 -9.49 -1.50 -8.72
CA LEU A 146 -10.72 -1.81 -9.45
C LEU A 146 -11.40 -0.54 -9.98
N ALA A 147 -11.52 0.50 -9.15
CA ALA A 147 -12.19 1.74 -9.55
C ALA A 147 -11.42 2.48 -10.65
N MET A 148 -10.09 2.60 -10.53
CA MET A 148 -9.26 3.26 -11.54
C MET A 148 -9.23 2.46 -12.84
N TRP A 149 -9.06 1.14 -12.77
CA TRP A 149 -9.03 0.33 -13.99
C TRP A 149 -10.36 0.38 -14.73
N ALA A 150 -11.48 0.24 -14.02
CA ALA A 150 -12.81 0.27 -14.63
C ALA A 150 -13.18 1.63 -15.22
N SER A 151 -12.75 2.73 -14.60
CA SER A 151 -13.21 4.09 -14.97
C SER A 151 -12.21 4.88 -15.80
N LEU A 152 -10.90 4.71 -15.57
CA LEU A 152 -9.83 5.48 -16.22
C LEU A 152 -8.98 4.61 -17.17
N GLY A 153 -9.08 3.29 -17.05
CA GLY A 153 -8.27 2.34 -17.80
C GLY A 153 -6.92 2.03 -17.13
N PHE A 154 -6.20 1.12 -17.77
CA PHE A 154 -4.99 0.50 -17.21
C PHE A 154 -3.84 1.50 -17.03
N ALA A 155 -3.58 2.38 -18.00
CA ALA A 155 -2.45 3.31 -17.97
C ALA A 155 -2.55 4.30 -16.78
N ALA A 156 -3.73 4.87 -16.52
CA ALA A 156 -3.93 5.78 -15.40
C ALA A 156 -3.73 5.09 -14.04
N MET A 157 -4.18 3.83 -13.92
CA MET A 157 -3.95 3.02 -12.73
C MET A 157 -2.46 2.71 -12.52
N SER A 158 -1.74 2.32 -13.58
CA SER A 158 -0.31 2.01 -13.52
C SER A 158 0.57 3.23 -13.28
N ALA A 159 0.18 4.43 -13.73
CA ALA A 159 0.91 5.67 -13.42
C ALA A 159 1.07 5.92 -11.90
N TYR A 160 0.17 5.38 -11.07
CA TYR A 160 0.24 5.42 -9.60
C TYR A 160 0.79 4.11 -8.98
N ALA A 161 1.18 3.14 -9.81
CA ALA A 161 1.66 1.81 -9.45
C ALA A 161 0.76 1.08 -8.42
N VAL A 162 -0.55 1.37 -8.43
CA VAL A 162 -1.50 0.88 -7.41
C VAL A 162 -1.47 -0.64 -7.26
N PRO A 163 -1.41 -1.45 -8.34
CA PRO A 163 -1.31 -2.92 -8.20
C PRO A 163 -0.03 -3.39 -7.51
N VAL A 164 1.09 -2.71 -7.73
CA VAL A 164 2.37 -3.03 -7.08
C VAL A 164 2.32 -2.68 -5.60
N LEU A 165 1.76 -1.52 -5.24
CA LEU A 165 1.57 -1.12 -3.85
C LEU A 165 0.62 -2.05 -3.11
N LEU A 166 -0.47 -2.47 -3.77
CA LEU A 166 -1.40 -3.49 -3.30
C LEU A 166 -0.67 -4.80 -3.00
N ALA A 167 0.19 -5.25 -3.91
CA ALA A 167 0.98 -6.45 -3.71
C ALA A 167 1.95 -6.33 -2.52
N GLY A 168 2.62 -5.19 -2.39
CA GLY A 168 3.48 -4.88 -1.24
C GLY A 168 2.71 -4.97 0.09
N ALA A 169 1.52 -4.37 0.15
CA ALA A 169 0.66 -4.44 1.33
C ALA A 169 0.21 -5.89 1.64
N ALA A 170 -0.19 -6.66 0.63
CA ALA A 170 -0.59 -8.06 0.78
C ALA A 170 0.57 -8.96 1.25
N MET A 171 1.80 -8.71 0.79
CA MET A 171 2.99 -9.41 1.27
C MET A 171 3.30 -9.11 2.74
N VAL A 172 3.22 -7.83 3.15
CA VAL A 172 3.38 -7.45 4.56
C VAL A 172 2.30 -8.09 5.43
N ALA A 173 1.06 -8.14 4.95
CA ALA A 173 -0.06 -8.76 5.65
C ALA A 173 0.13 -10.27 5.87
N THR A 174 0.71 -10.97 4.87
CA THR A 174 0.90 -12.44 4.89
C THR A 174 2.28 -12.89 5.36
N GLY A 175 3.16 -11.95 5.71
CA GLY A 175 4.52 -12.22 6.19
C GLY A 175 4.56 -12.92 7.57
N PRO A 176 5.70 -13.54 7.96
CA PRO A 176 5.82 -14.37 9.17
C PRO A 176 5.50 -13.64 10.47
N ALA A 177 4.75 -14.29 11.38
CA ALA A 177 4.48 -13.76 12.72
C ALA A 177 5.76 -13.42 13.46
N ARG A 178 5.79 -12.23 14.07
CA ARG A 178 6.76 -11.93 15.11
C ARG A 178 6.66 -13.09 16.10
N ARG A 179 7.71 -13.91 16.22
CA ARG A 179 7.83 -14.86 17.32
C ARG A 179 7.92 -14.04 18.60
N ALA A 180 6.77 -13.68 19.15
CA ALA A 180 6.67 -13.05 20.46
C ALA A 180 6.57 -14.13 21.57
N ASP A 181 6.45 -15.40 21.20
CA ASP A 181 6.07 -16.48 22.11
C ASP A 181 7.24 -17.40 22.54
N GLU A 182 8.46 -17.16 22.06
CA GLU A 182 9.65 -17.94 22.45
C GLU A 182 10.36 -17.36 23.70
N ARG A 183 9.82 -16.30 24.32
CA ARG A 183 10.36 -15.70 25.57
C ARG A 183 9.51 -15.97 26.82
N THR A 184 8.43 -16.73 26.69
CA THR A 184 7.57 -17.15 27.81
C THR A 184 7.38 -18.67 27.82
N SER A 185 8.47 -19.43 27.72
CA SER A 185 8.50 -20.76 28.31
C SER A 185 9.17 -20.68 29.68
N PRO A 186 8.43 -20.42 30.78
CA PRO A 186 8.89 -20.75 32.10
C PRO A 186 8.64 -22.25 32.36
N THR A 187 9.36 -23.13 31.64
CA THR A 187 9.60 -24.54 32.01
C THR A 187 10.47 -25.19 30.93
N ASP A 188 11.79 -25.05 31.05
CA ASP A 188 12.71 -26.08 30.60
C ASP A 188 13.07 -26.89 31.87
N PRO A 189 12.45 -28.06 32.12
CA PRO A 189 12.76 -28.90 33.26
C PRO A 189 14.07 -29.65 32.99
N ARG A 190 15.19 -28.92 32.93
CA ARG A 190 16.51 -29.56 33.03
C ARG A 190 16.74 -29.96 34.47
N VAL A 191 16.29 -31.17 34.77
CA VAL A 191 17.07 -32.22 35.45
C VAL A 191 18.17 -31.69 36.36
N LEU A 192 17.90 -31.69 37.67
CA LEU A 192 18.93 -31.99 38.66
C LEU A 192 18.71 -33.45 39.09
N PRO A 193 19.68 -34.36 38.90
CA PRO A 193 19.58 -35.68 39.51
C PRO A 193 19.64 -35.54 41.03
N GLU A 194 18.72 -36.19 41.74
CA GLU A 194 18.80 -36.35 43.19
C GLU A 194 20.06 -37.16 43.54
N PRO A 195 20.91 -36.69 44.47
CA PRO A 195 21.95 -37.53 45.04
C PRO A 195 21.36 -38.49 46.09
N ALA A 196 21.43 -39.78 45.73
CA ALA A 196 21.41 -41.04 46.52
C ALA A 196 20.70 -41.07 47.89
#